data_AF-A0ABD2MA52-F1
#
_entry.id   AF-A0ABD2MA52-F1
#
_cell.length_a   1.000
_cell.length_b   1.000
_cell.length_c   1.000
_cell.angle_alpha   90.00
_cell.angle_beta   90.00
_cell.angle_gamma   90.00
#
_symmetry.space_group_name_H-M   'P 1'
#
loop_
_entity.id
_entity.type
_entity.pdbx_description
1 polymer ?
#
loop_
_entity_poly.entity_id
_entity_poly.type
_entity_poly.pdbx_seq_one_letter_code
_entity_poly.pdbx_strand_id
1 'polypeptide(L)'
;MAVRRKYERGRLVVNDIWLFGGIEMGHLERCFMVPVQRRDAATLLPLIVQHIEPGSIIHSDIWRAYGGIPQLPNGYQHLIVNLQQNFVNPHIQMNYTSSKTQRRWRRRTTTTSTTLFADDAKLLPALLKPGFQVEQFTLEPFFELHLEVMDRRDTRAGCLRTFEMTVGDFEPMPSEEVPAAMQEFIRWFNQHLLAESMTAGEFAARAHHTLVYIHPFYNGNGRTARLLMNFVLMRRGFQPIILPEEKRDEYYECLVAASSEAKNITPFINFVSFHQQCAQDRAPAPISPPPSSSSS
;
A
#
# COMPACT_ATOMS: atom_id res chain seq x y z
N MET A 1 0.90 -12.75 12.47
CA MET A 1 1.63 -11.90 11.50
C MET A 1 2.81 -12.72 10.98
N ALA A 2 2.88 -13.00 9.68
CA ALA A 2 3.94 -13.83 9.09
C ALA A 2 4.92 -12.95 8.29
N VAL A 3 6.13 -12.76 8.80
CA VAL A 3 7.23 -12.11 8.08
C VAL A 3 8.38 -13.11 7.98
N ARG A 4 8.81 -13.44 6.76
CA ARG A 4 9.98 -14.31 6.52
C ARG A 4 11.24 -13.48 6.37
N ARG A 5 12.34 -13.89 7.02
CA ARG A 5 13.71 -13.37 6.78
C ARG A 5 14.33 -13.97 5.52
N LYS A 6 15.16 -13.18 4.84
CA LYS A 6 16.03 -13.61 3.73
C LYS A 6 17.48 -13.64 4.29
N TYR A 7 18.18 -14.76 4.13
CA TYR A 7 19.62 -14.92 4.44
C TYR A 7 20.08 -14.85 5.92
N GLU A 8 19.20 -15.13 6.89
CA GLU A 8 19.59 -15.41 8.29
C GLU A 8 20.39 -14.32 9.05
N ARG A 9 20.41 -13.05 8.59
CA ARG A 9 21.01 -11.94 9.36
C ARG A 9 19.94 -10.98 9.91
N GLY A 10 20.06 -10.61 11.19
CA GLY A 10 19.19 -9.65 11.90
C GLY A 10 18.58 -10.17 13.21
N ARG A 11 18.28 -9.27 14.16
CA ARG A 11 17.90 -9.53 15.56
C ARG A 11 16.61 -10.36 15.71
N LEU A 12 16.62 -11.39 16.57
CA LEU A 12 15.50 -12.34 16.83
C LEU A 12 14.24 -11.65 17.40
N VAL A 13 13.08 -11.99 16.83
CA VAL A 13 11.75 -11.77 17.44
C VAL A 13 11.15 -13.16 17.65
N VAL A 14 10.68 -13.43 18.86
CA VAL A 14 10.31 -14.77 19.33
C VAL A 14 8.86 -15.08 18.89
N ASN A 15 8.64 -16.30 18.33
CA ASN A 15 7.36 -16.95 17.93
C ASN A 15 6.79 -16.68 16.50
N ASP A 16 7.43 -17.21 15.45
CA ASP A 16 6.84 -17.25 14.10
C ASP A 16 6.01 -18.54 13.84
N ILE A 17 4.71 -18.39 13.62
CA ILE A 17 3.82 -19.44 13.05
C ILE A 17 3.73 -19.23 11.53
N TRP A 18 3.96 -20.28 10.75
CA TRP A 18 3.82 -20.26 9.29
C TRP A 18 2.37 -20.59 8.88
N LEU A 19 1.93 -20.10 7.72
CA LEU A 19 0.67 -20.54 7.11
C LEU A 19 1.01 -21.34 5.85
N PHE A 20 0.40 -22.51 5.71
CA PHE A 20 0.47 -23.37 4.54
C PHE A 20 -0.91 -23.50 3.91
N GLY A 21 -0.98 -23.61 2.59
CA GLY A 21 -2.15 -24.20 1.95
C GLY A 21 -2.15 -24.08 0.44
N GLY A 22 -3.33 -24.24 -0.17
CA GLY A 22 -3.53 -24.31 -1.62
C GLY A 22 -4.80 -23.61 -2.09
N ILE A 23 -4.83 -23.27 -3.38
CA ILE A 23 -5.98 -22.68 -4.06
C ILE A 23 -6.26 -23.52 -5.30
N GLU A 24 -7.50 -23.96 -5.47
CA GLU A 24 -7.96 -24.62 -6.68
C GLU A 24 -8.09 -23.61 -7.83
N MET A 25 -7.61 -24.01 -9.01
CA MET A 25 -7.72 -23.23 -10.23
C MET A 25 -9.00 -23.64 -10.97
N GLY A 26 -10.01 -22.76 -11.03
CA GLY A 26 -11.28 -23.05 -11.69
C GLY A 26 -12.45 -22.21 -11.16
N HIS A 27 -13.68 -22.55 -11.57
CA HIS A 27 -14.91 -21.78 -11.30
C HIS A 27 -15.38 -21.84 -9.84
N LEU A 28 -15.00 -22.89 -9.09
CA LEU A 28 -15.50 -23.17 -7.73
C LEU A 28 -14.68 -22.52 -6.61
N GLU A 29 -13.55 -21.90 -6.94
CA GLU A 29 -12.85 -20.98 -6.04
C GLU A 29 -12.39 -21.55 -4.67
N ARG A 30 -12.30 -22.88 -4.50
CA ARG A 30 -11.96 -23.54 -3.22
C ARG A 30 -10.51 -23.25 -2.79
N CYS A 31 -10.28 -23.08 -1.50
CA CYS A 31 -8.94 -22.99 -0.92
C CYS A 31 -8.88 -23.56 0.50
N PHE A 32 -7.69 -23.87 0.98
CA PHE A 32 -7.44 -24.20 2.38
C PHE A 32 -6.22 -23.44 2.92
N MET A 33 -6.20 -23.25 4.24
CA MET A 33 -5.12 -22.57 4.93
C MET A 33 -4.97 -23.12 6.35
N VAL A 34 -3.76 -23.55 6.69
CA VAL A 34 -3.44 -24.24 7.93
C VAL A 34 -2.20 -23.60 8.57
N PRO A 35 -2.27 -23.19 9.85
CA PRO A 35 -1.09 -22.76 10.58
C PRO A 35 -0.17 -23.95 10.84
N VAL A 36 1.10 -23.81 10.53
CA VAL A 36 2.14 -24.82 10.72
C VAL A 36 3.33 -24.19 11.44
N GLN A 37 3.88 -24.90 12.42
CA GLN A 37 5.08 -24.43 13.13
C GLN A 37 6.35 -24.67 12.30
N ARG A 38 6.34 -25.70 11.44
CA ARG A 38 7.48 -26.13 10.61
C ARG A 38 7.04 -26.27 9.16
N ARG A 39 7.94 -25.94 8.21
CA ARG A 39 7.70 -26.02 6.75
C ARG A 39 8.53 -27.11 6.07
N ASP A 40 8.65 -28.24 6.74
CA ASP A 40 9.34 -29.43 6.24
C ASP A 40 8.36 -30.42 5.59
N ALA A 41 8.90 -31.39 4.83
CA ALA A 41 8.09 -32.35 4.09
C ALA A 41 7.17 -33.17 5.01
N ALA A 42 7.66 -33.55 6.20
CA ALA A 42 6.88 -34.29 7.20
C ALA A 42 5.64 -33.52 7.67
N THR A 43 5.70 -32.18 7.70
CA THR A 43 4.55 -31.33 8.06
C THR A 43 3.66 -31.04 6.85
N LEU A 44 4.22 -30.75 5.68
CA LEU A 44 3.46 -30.22 4.53
C LEU A 44 2.81 -31.30 3.65
N LEU A 45 3.47 -32.45 3.46
CA LEU A 45 2.97 -33.51 2.59
C LEU A 45 1.65 -34.14 3.09
N PRO A 46 1.46 -34.40 4.41
CA PRO A 46 0.17 -34.87 4.91
C PRO A 46 -0.96 -33.87 4.69
N LEU A 47 -0.68 -32.57 4.82
CA LEU A 47 -1.67 -31.52 4.60
C LEU A 47 -2.10 -31.42 3.14
N ILE A 48 -1.21 -31.73 2.19
CA ILE A 48 -1.55 -31.86 0.77
C ILE A 48 -2.56 -33.00 0.59
N VAL A 49 -2.27 -34.18 1.15
CA VAL A 49 -3.17 -35.35 1.05
C VAL A 49 -4.52 -35.06 1.71
N GLN A 50 -4.52 -34.36 2.84
CA GLN A 50 -5.74 -34.03 3.60
C GLN A 50 -6.66 -33.04 2.87
N HIS A 51 -6.10 -32.07 2.15
CA HIS A 51 -6.85 -30.93 1.64
C HIS A 51 -6.93 -30.85 0.10
N ILE A 52 -6.16 -31.64 -0.63
CA ILE A 52 -6.15 -31.65 -2.10
C ILE A 52 -6.67 -32.99 -2.60
N GLU A 53 -7.68 -32.90 -3.48
CA GLU A 53 -8.34 -34.05 -4.10
C GLU A 53 -7.31 -34.99 -4.77
N PRO A 54 -7.36 -36.31 -4.51
CA PRO A 54 -6.55 -37.32 -5.19
C PRO A 54 -6.47 -37.14 -6.71
N GLY A 55 -5.30 -37.38 -7.30
CA GLY A 55 -5.07 -37.26 -8.75
C GLY A 55 -4.90 -35.82 -9.27
N SER A 56 -5.00 -34.81 -8.41
CA SER A 56 -4.84 -33.40 -8.82
C SER A 56 -3.46 -33.07 -9.37
N ILE A 57 -3.41 -32.11 -10.30
CA ILE A 57 -2.17 -31.48 -10.76
C ILE A 57 -1.80 -30.36 -9.78
N ILE A 58 -0.69 -30.53 -9.07
CA ILE A 58 -0.19 -29.59 -8.07
C ILE A 58 0.92 -28.75 -8.70
N HIS A 59 0.70 -27.44 -8.73
CA HIS A 59 1.74 -26.47 -9.08
C HIS A 59 2.39 -25.92 -7.80
N SER A 60 3.69 -26.14 -7.60
CA SER A 60 4.44 -25.56 -6.48
C SER A 60 5.70 -24.83 -6.94
N ASP A 61 6.30 -24.04 -6.05
CA ASP A 61 7.65 -23.51 -6.27
C ASP A 61 8.71 -24.61 -6.08
N ILE A 62 9.99 -24.25 -6.26
CA ILE A 62 11.16 -25.12 -6.11
C ILE A 62 11.53 -25.42 -4.64
N TRP A 63 10.62 -25.25 -3.68
CA TRP A 63 10.92 -25.51 -2.28
C TRP A 63 11.08 -27.01 -2.00
N ARG A 64 12.20 -27.39 -1.38
CA ARG A 64 12.60 -28.80 -1.15
C ARG A 64 11.56 -29.67 -0.47
N ALA A 65 10.69 -29.10 0.37
CA ALA A 65 9.68 -29.87 1.09
C ALA A 65 8.62 -30.48 0.15
N TYR A 66 8.48 -29.94 -1.06
CA TYR A 66 7.56 -30.44 -2.08
C TYR A 66 8.15 -31.56 -2.94
N GLY A 67 9.44 -31.90 -2.77
CA GLY A 67 10.08 -32.96 -3.55
C GLY A 67 9.47 -34.35 -3.35
N GLY A 68 8.70 -34.54 -2.26
CA GLY A 68 7.99 -35.78 -1.95
C GLY A 68 6.58 -35.90 -2.55
N ILE A 69 6.07 -34.88 -3.26
CA ILE A 69 4.71 -34.89 -3.82
C ILE A 69 4.50 -36.04 -4.82
N PRO A 70 5.44 -36.34 -5.75
CA PRO A 70 5.26 -37.43 -6.71
C PRO A 70 5.13 -38.82 -6.07
N GLN A 71 5.59 -38.99 -4.82
CA GLN A 71 5.56 -40.27 -4.09
C GLN A 71 4.35 -40.39 -3.16
N LEU A 72 3.44 -39.42 -3.14
CA LEU A 72 2.22 -39.47 -2.35
C LEU A 72 1.24 -40.54 -2.89
N PRO A 73 0.50 -41.25 -2.02
CA PRO A 73 -0.22 -42.49 -2.36
C PRO A 73 -1.45 -42.33 -3.29
N ASN A 74 -1.68 -41.16 -3.88
CA ASN A 74 -2.92 -40.82 -4.57
C ASN A 74 -2.71 -40.23 -5.98
N GLY A 75 -1.58 -40.51 -6.63
CA GLY A 75 -1.36 -40.22 -8.05
C GLY A 75 -1.29 -38.74 -8.43
N TYR A 76 -0.83 -37.87 -7.53
CA TYR A 76 -0.68 -36.45 -7.82
C TYR A 76 0.36 -36.20 -8.91
N GLN A 77 0.06 -35.30 -9.83
CA GLN A 77 1.04 -34.80 -10.80
C GLN A 77 1.69 -33.53 -10.25
N HIS A 78 3.02 -33.50 -10.16
CA HIS A 78 3.74 -32.36 -9.61
C HIS A 78 4.40 -31.54 -10.70
N LEU A 79 3.93 -30.30 -10.87
CA LEU A 79 4.53 -29.32 -11.78
C LEU A 79 5.25 -28.26 -10.97
N ILE A 80 6.56 -28.14 -11.22
CA ILE A 80 7.43 -27.20 -10.50
C ILE A 80 7.55 -25.91 -11.30
N VAL A 81 7.30 -24.79 -10.64
CA VAL A 81 7.48 -23.45 -11.19
C VAL A 81 8.78 -22.86 -10.64
N ASN A 82 9.79 -22.71 -11.49
CA ASN A 82 11.03 -22.03 -11.13
C ASN A 82 10.84 -20.50 -11.20
N LEU A 83 10.60 -19.89 -10.03
CA LEU A 83 10.37 -18.45 -9.88
C LEU A 83 11.61 -17.57 -10.13
N GLN A 84 12.78 -18.14 -10.46
CA GLN A 84 13.98 -17.37 -10.81
C GLN A 84 14.24 -17.23 -12.32
N GLN A 85 13.57 -17.99 -13.20
CA GLN A 85 14.01 -18.09 -14.60
C GLN A 85 12.95 -17.95 -15.71
N ASN A 86 11.63 -17.92 -15.44
CA ASN A 86 10.63 -17.75 -16.51
C ASN A 86 9.42 -16.91 -16.06
N PHE A 87 9.24 -15.72 -16.67
CA PHE A 87 8.02 -14.90 -16.50
C PHE A 87 6.92 -15.22 -17.53
N VAL A 88 7.22 -15.96 -18.61
CA VAL A 88 6.26 -16.53 -19.58
C VAL A 88 6.86 -17.81 -20.19
N ASN A 89 6.08 -18.89 -20.35
CA ASN A 89 6.49 -20.11 -21.07
C ASN A 89 5.85 -20.10 -22.48
N PRO A 90 6.62 -20.20 -23.58
CA PRO A 90 6.11 -19.99 -24.94
C PRO A 90 5.36 -21.19 -25.56
N HIS A 91 5.30 -22.37 -24.92
CA HIS A 91 4.74 -23.59 -25.54
C HIS A 91 3.43 -24.09 -24.93
N ILE A 92 2.88 -23.43 -23.92
CA ILE A 92 1.57 -23.74 -23.37
C ILE A 92 0.88 -22.40 -23.10
N GLN A 93 -0.19 -22.11 -23.82
CA GLN A 93 -0.98 -20.88 -23.69
C GLN A 93 -1.77 -20.90 -22.36
N MET A 94 -1.06 -20.91 -21.23
CA MET A 94 -1.58 -20.90 -19.87
C MET A 94 -0.74 -19.94 -19.04
N ASN A 95 -1.37 -18.85 -18.61
CA ASN A 95 -0.77 -17.78 -17.82
C ASN A 95 -0.48 -18.22 -16.38
N TYR A 96 0.56 -19.03 -16.17
CA TYR A 96 1.10 -19.31 -14.83
C TYR A 96 1.97 -18.14 -14.36
N THR A 97 1.37 -16.98 -14.11
CA THR A 97 2.02 -15.97 -13.28
C THR A 97 1.50 -16.09 -11.85
N SER A 98 2.43 -16.23 -10.92
CA SER A 98 2.26 -16.22 -9.46
C SER A 98 1.47 -15.01 -8.92
N SER A 99 1.05 -14.06 -9.75
CA SER A 99 0.33 -12.85 -9.39
C SER A 99 -1.14 -13.09 -8.98
N LYS A 100 -1.89 -13.96 -9.67
CA LYS A 100 -3.31 -14.23 -9.33
C LYS A 100 -3.44 -15.01 -8.02
N THR A 101 -2.68 -16.10 -7.90
CA THR A 101 -2.64 -16.94 -6.70
C THR A 101 -2.13 -16.12 -5.51
N GLN A 102 -1.01 -15.39 -5.63
CA GLN A 102 -0.44 -14.58 -4.53
C GLN A 102 -1.33 -13.39 -4.12
N ARG A 103 -2.06 -12.74 -5.06
CA ARG A 103 -3.09 -11.73 -4.72
C ARG A 103 -4.25 -12.34 -3.93
N ARG A 104 -4.68 -13.55 -4.30
CA ARG A 104 -5.77 -14.27 -3.63
C ARG A 104 -5.36 -14.76 -2.24
N TRP A 105 -4.10 -15.19 -2.08
CA TRP A 105 -3.46 -15.47 -0.78
C TRP A 105 -3.44 -14.25 0.14
N ARG A 106 -3.10 -13.05 -0.37
CA ARG A 106 -3.09 -11.80 0.41
C ARG A 106 -4.48 -11.40 0.90
N ARG A 107 -5.52 -11.52 0.08
CA ARG A 107 -6.90 -11.19 0.50
C ARG A 107 -7.39 -12.01 1.70
N ARG A 108 -6.88 -13.23 1.89
CA ARG A 108 -7.35 -14.16 2.94
C ARG A 108 -6.41 -14.31 4.14
N THR A 109 -5.12 -13.93 4.03
CA THR A 109 -4.11 -14.06 5.12
C THR A 109 -3.86 -12.78 5.91
N THR A 110 -4.24 -11.63 5.38
CA THR A 110 -4.06 -10.35 6.06
C THR A 110 -5.37 -9.90 6.71
N THR A 111 -5.45 -10.00 8.04
CA THR A 111 -6.32 -9.15 8.86
C THR A 111 -5.75 -7.73 8.83
N THR A 112 -5.75 -7.13 7.65
CA THR A 112 -5.47 -5.71 7.44
C THR A 112 -6.77 -5.16 6.91
N SER A 113 -7.45 -4.42 7.78
CA SER A 113 -8.79 -3.90 7.56
C SER A 113 -8.95 -3.35 6.14
N THR A 114 -9.93 -3.86 5.42
CA THR A 114 -10.30 -3.46 4.04
C THR A 114 -10.95 -2.07 3.99
N THR A 115 -10.79 -1.27 5.05
CA THR A 115 -11.40 0.05 5.22
C THR A 115 -10.40 1.10 4.75
N LEU A 116 -10.87 2.08 3.97
CA LEU A 116 -10.05 3.02 3.20
C LEU A 116 -9.01 3.75 4.07
N PHE A 117 -9.35 4.02 5.33
CA PHE A 117 -8.56 4.82 6.26
C PHE A 117 -7.96 4.06 7.46
N ALA A 118 -8.24 2.76 7.64
CA ALA A 118 -7.90 2.04 8.89
C ALA A 118 -6.42 2.05 9.29
N ASP A 119 -5.53 2.18 8.32
CA ASP A 119 -4.10 2.11 8.56
C ASP A 119 -3.38 3.46 8.39
N ASP A 120 -4.09 4.54 8.07
CA ASP A 120 -3.46 5.84 7.80
C ASP A 120 -2.69 6.36 9.04
N ALA A 121 -3.22 6.15 10.25
CA ALA A 121 -2.53 6.51 11.49
C ALA A 121 -1.19 5.79 11.68
N LYS A 122 -1.05 4.57 11.16
CA LYS A 122 0.20 3.79 11.24
C LYS A 122 1.28 4.31 10.30
N LEU A 123 0.90 5.10 9.29
CA LEU A 123 1.82 5.68 8.32
C LEU A 123 2.39 7.02 8.79
N LEU A 124 1.69 7.76 9.68
CA LEU A 124 2.12 9.07 10.16
C LEU A 124 3.54 9.10 10.76
N PRO A 125 4.00 8.11 11.55
CA PRO A 125 5.37 8.12 12.07
C PRO A 125 6.44 8.14 10.97
N ALA A 126 6.11 7.72 9.74
CA ALA A 126 7.04 7.79 8.64
C ALA A 126 7.43 9.23 8.27
N LEU A 127 6.54 10.20 8.47
CA LEU A 127 6.77 11.62 8.17
C LEU A 127 7.81 12.27 9.09
N LEU A 128 8.13 11.62 10.21
CA LEU A 128 9.14 12.10 11.17
C LEU A 128 10.56 11.64 10.82
N LYS A 129 10.73 10.81 9.78
CA LYS A 129 12.04 10.34 9.36
C LYS A 129 12.88 11.48 8.78
N PRO A 130 14.23 11.43 8.91
CA PRO A 130 15.11 12.47 8.39
C PRO A 130 14.91 12.81 6.91
N GLY A 131 14.57 11.82 6.07
CA GLY A 131 14.30 12.02 4.64
C GLY A 131 13.13 12.96 4.32
N PHE A 132 12.24 13.20 5.29
CA PHE A 132 11.12 14.13 5.15
C PHE A 132 11.33 15.46 5.89
N GLN A 133 12.45 15.63 6.59
CA GLN A 133 12.81 16.90 7.24
C GLN A 133 13.55 17.83 6.25
N VAL A 134 12.95 18.04 5.08
CA VAL A 134 13.53 18.82 3.99
C VAL A 134 12.84 20.18 3.85
N GLU A 135 13.57 21.16 3.33
CA GLU A 135 13.04 22.49 2.99
C GLU A 135 12.45 22.53 1.57
N GLN A 136 12.95 21.67 0.68
CA GLN A 136 12.46 21.50 -0.68
C GLN A 136 12.33 20.02 -1.02
N PHE A 137 11.28 19.67 -1.75
CA PHE A 137 11.04 18.34 -2.26
C PHE A 137 11.69 18.16 -3.63
N THR A 138 12.42 17.08 -3.80
CA THR A 138 12.73 16.52 -5.13
C THR A 138 11.71 15.42 -5.45
N LEU A 139 11.92 14.66 -6.52
CA LEU A 139 11.07 13.50 -6.83
C LEU A 139 11.24 12.35 -5.81
N GLU A 140 12.42 12.27 -5.18
CA GLU A 140 12.79 11.18 -4.27
C GLU A 140 11.88 11.10 -3.02
N PRO A 141 11.61 12.18 -2.27
CA PRO A 141 10.65 12.14 -1.16
C PRO A 141 9.25 11.65 -1.54
N PHE A 142 8.76 11.94 -2.76
CA PHE A 142 7.46 11.40 -3.22
C PHE A 142 7.52 9.89 -3.44
N PHE A 143 8.64 9.36 -3.92
CA PHE A 143 8.86 7.92 -4.00
C PHE A 143 9.04 7.29 -2.63
N GLU A 144 9.71 7.96 -1.69
CA GLU A 144 9.81 7.51 -0.30
C GLU A 144 8.44 7.43 0.36
N LEU A 145 7.58 8.44 0.21
CA LEU A 145 6.19 8.39 0.70
C LEU A 145 5.44 7.17 0.14
N HIS A 146 5.57 6.93 -1.16
CA HIS A 146 4.94 5.79 -1.80
C HIS A 146 5.52 4.45 -1.33
N LEU A 147 6.84 4.36 -1.07
CA LEU A 147 7.50 3.19 -0.51
C LEU A 147 7.02 2.87 0.91
N GLU A 148 6.69 3.88 1.72
CA GLU A 148 6.14 3.69 3.07
C GLU A 148 4.71 3.12 3.05
N VAL A 149 3.95 3.47 2.01
CA VAL A 149 2.57 3.02 1.80
C VAL A 149 2.51 1.61 1.21
N MET A 150 3.48 1.24 0.40
CA MET A 150 3.48 0.01 -0.37
C MET A 150 4.10 -1.15 0.41
N ASP A 151 3.71 -2.37 0.03
CA ASP A 151 4.41 -3.55 0.52
C ASP A 151 5.85 -3.51 -0.01
N ARG A 152 6.82 -3.58 0.90
CA ARG A 152 8.26 -3.59 0.57
C ARG A 152 8.70 -4.68 -0.42
N ARG A 153 7.83 -5.67 -0.70
CA ARG A 153 8.06 -6.74 -1.68
C ARG A 153 7.49 -6.42 -3.07
N ASP A 154 6.68 -5.37 -3.23
CA ASP A 154 6.23 -4.93 -4.55
C ASP A 154 7.38 -4.22 -5.26
N THR A 155 7.86 -4.83 -6.33
CA THR A 155 8.99 -4.30 -7.12
C THR A 155 8.64 -3.03 -7.89
N ARG A 156 7.36 -2.62 -7.90
CA ARG A 156 6.89 -1.36 -8.51
C ARG A 156 6.65 -0.26 -7.47
N ALA A 157 6.90 -0.55 -6.19
CA ALA A 157 6.87 0.48 -5.16
C ALA A 157 7.96 1.53 -5.46
N GLY A 158 7.63 2.80 -5.29
CA GLY A 158 8.50 3.91 -5.70
C GLY A 158 8.67 4.12 -7.21
N CYS A 159 7.97 3.40 -8.09
CA CYS A 159 8.09 3.57 -9.55
C CYS A 159 6.83 4.21 -10.15
N LEU A 160 7.02 5.18 -11.04
CA LEU A 160 5.94 5.71 -11.86
C LEU A 160 5.34 4.60 -12.74
N ARG A 161 4.03 4.68 -13.01
CA ARG A 161 3.37 3.80 -13.97
C ARG A 161 3.82 4.12 -15.39
N THR A 162 3.79 3.12 -16.24
CA THR A 162 4.19 3.20 -17.65
C THR A 162 3.08 2.69 -18.57
N PHE A 163 1.84 2.67 -18.07
CA PHE A 163 0.68 2.17 -18.78
C PHE A 163 -0.58 2.88 -18.32
N GLU A 164 -1.59 2.86 -19.19
CA GLU A 164 -2.89 3.43 -18.90
C GLU A 164 -3.70 2.58 -17.91
N MET A 165 -4.51 3.25 -17.11
CA MET A 165 -5.37 2.61 -16.13
C MET A 165 -6.61 3.45 -15.88
N THR A 166 -7.66 2.81 -15.39
CA THR A 166 -8.90 3.47 -14.99
C THR A 166 -9.12 3.25 -13.50
N VAL A 167 -9.66 4.26 -12.82
CA VAL A 167 -9.92 4.25 -11.37
C VAL A 167 -11.39 4.53 -11.13
N GLY A 168 -12.20 3.48 -11.07
CA GLY A 168 -13.66 3.65 -11.13
C GLY A 168 -14.05 4.18 -12.51
N ASP A 169 -14.78 5.30 -12.55
CA ASP A 169 -15.15 6.00 -13.79
C ASP A 169 -14.18 7.14 -14.15
N PHE A 170 -13.10 7.29 -13.38
CA PHE A 170 -12.08 8.32 -13.62
C PHE A 170 -10.93 7.77 -14.47
N GLU A 171 -10.63 8.47 -15.56
CA GLU A 171 -9.42 8.28 -16.36
C GLU A 171 -8.35 9.30 -15.91
N PRO A 172 -7.26 8.83 -15.29
CA PRO A 172 -6.14 9.68 -14.93
C PRO A 172 -5.38 10.15 -16.17
N MET A 173 -4.40 11.02 -15.93
CA MET A 173 -3.48 11.51 -16.96
C MET A 173 -2.87 10.40 -17.83
N PRO A 174 -2.57 10.62 -19.12
CA PRO A 174 -1.85 9.62 -19.91
C PRO A 174 -0.52 9.23 -19.27
N SER A 175 -0.15 7.95 -19.29
CA SER A 175 1.06 7.44 -18.63
C SER A 175 2.35 8.06 -19.15
N GLU A 176 2.37 8.47 -20.42
CA GLU A 176 3.49 9.19 -21.03
C GLU A 176 3.68 10.62 -20.50
N GLU A 177 2.60 11.25 -20.01
CA GLU A 177 2.61 12.61 -19.46
C GLU A 177 2.93 12.63 -17.95
N VAL A 178 2.74 11.51 -17.25
CA VAL A 178 2.97 11.38 -15.79
C VAL A 178 4.34 11.91 -15.34
N PRO A 179 5.47 11.58 -16.00
CA PRO A 179 6.77 12.09 -15.56
C PRO A 179 6.86 13.61 -15.59
N ALA A 180 6.36 14.24 -16.66
CA ALA A 180 6.38 15.70 -16.81
C ALA A 180 5.44 16.37 -15.81
N ALA A 181 4.23 15.82 -15.61
CA ALA A 181 3.28 16.36 -14.65
C ALA A 181 3.75 16.23 -13.19
N MET A 182 4.46 15.15 -12.84
CA MET A 182 5.08 15.04 -11.52
C MET A 182 6.16 16.10 -11.29
N GLN A 183 6.95 16.43 -12.32
CA GLN A 183 7.94 17.52 -12.22
C GLN A 183 7.26 18.88 -12.05
N GLU A 184 6.18 19.14 -12.78
CA GLU A 184 5.37 20.35 -12.63
C GLU A 184 4.78 20.45 -11.22
N PHE A 185 4.21 19.35 -10.75
CA PHE A 185 3.63 19.24 -9.43
C PHE A 185 4.65 19.52 -8.33
N ILE A 186 5.86 18.97 -8.42
CA ILE A 186 6.95 19.24 -7.46
C ILE A 186 7.32 20.72 -7.45
N ARG A 187 7.43 21.34 -8.62
CA ARG A 187 7.75 22.77 -8.73
C ARG A 187 6.68 23.62 -8.06
N TRP A 188 5.41 23.37 -8.38
CA TRP A 188 4.28 24.01 -7.74
C TRP A 188 4.27 23.78 -6.22
N PHE A 189 4.52 22.53 -5.78
CA PHE A 189 4.51 22.16 -4.36
C PHE A 189 5.56 22.94 -3.57
N ASN A 190 6.80 23.02 -4.08
CA ASN A 190 7.88 23.76 -3.42
C ASN A 190 7.64 25.27 -3.36
N GLN A 191 7.00 25.84 -4.38
CA GLN A 191 6.63 27.26 -4.36
C GLN A 191 5.65 27.59 -3.23
N HIS A 192 4.79 26.64 -2.85
CA HIS A 192 3.72 26.86 -1.89
C HIS A 192 4.01 26.27 -0.51
N LEU A 193 4.95 25.33 -0.36
CA LEU A 193 5.18 24.61 0.90
C LEU A 193 5.38 25.55 2.09
N LEU A 194 6.22 26.57 1.91
CA LEU A 194 6.55 27.58 2.93
C LEU A 194 5.86 28.93 2.70
N ALA A 195 5.08 29.07 1.63
CA ALA A 195 4.39 30.32 1.31
C ALA A 195 3.06 30.43 2.05
N GLU A 196 2.74 31.64 2.50
CA GLU A 196 1.47 31.97 3.17
C GLU A 196 0.35 32.36 2.19
N SER A 197 0.52 32.10 0.89
CA SER A 197 -0.48 32.42 -0.15
C SER A 197 -1.76 31.58 -0.05
N MET A 198 -1.75 30.51 0.73
CA MET A 198 -2.86 29.58 0.90
C MET A 198 -2.97 29.16 2.36
N THR A 199 -4.19 28.89 2.83
CA THR A 199 -4.37 28.24 4.14
C THR A 199 -3.77 26.82 4.12
N ALA A 200 -3.41 26.28 5.29
CA ALA A 200 -2.85 24.92 5.37
C ALA A 200 -3.80 23.85 4.80
N GLY A 201 -5.10 23.96 5.10
CA GLY A 201 -6.12 23.03 4.65
C GLY A 201 -6.31 23.09 3.14
N GLU A 202 -6.32 24.29 2.57
CA GLU A 202 -6.40 24.47 1.12
C GLU A 202 -5.17 23.89 0.41
N PHE A 203 -3.96 24.22 0.87
CA PHE A 203 -2.75 23.70 0.25
C PHE A 203 -2.65 22.17 0.36
N ALA A 204 -2.99 21.61 1.52
CA ALA A 204 -3.01 20.16 1.73
C ALA A 204 -4.04 19.46 0.83
N ALA A 205 -5.24 20.03 0.68
CA ALA A 205 -6.29 19.51 -0.20
C ALA A 205 -5.86 19.53 -1.67
N ARG A 206 -5.28 20.64 -2.13
CA ARG A 206 -4.79 20.76 -3.52
C ARG A 206 -3.64 19.79 -3.79
N ALA A 207 -2.66 19.69 -2.89
CA ALA A 207 -1.56 18.75 -3.03
C ALA A 207 -2.04 17.29 -3.11
N HIS A 208 -2.98 16.91 -2.23
CA HIS A 208 -3.62 15.60 -2.26
C HIS A 208 -4.33 15.35 -3.60
N HIS A 209 -5.23 16.25 -3.99
CA HIS A 209 -6.03 16.09 -5.21
C HIS A 209 -5.15 15.97 -6.45
N THR A 210 -4.14 16.84 -6.58
CA THR A 210 -3.22 16.82 -7.73
C THR A 210 -2.51 15.47 -7.85
N LEU A 211 -2.02 14.88 -6.75
CA LEU A 211 -1.38 13.56 -6.79
C LEU A 211 -2.37 12.46 -7.21
N VAL A 212 -3.61 12.50 -6.72
CA VAL A 212 -4.66 11.53 -7.10
C VAL A 212 -5.04 11.66 -8.57
N TYR A 213 -5.10 12.89 -9.08
CA TYR A 213 -5.44 13.20 -10.47
C TYR A 213 -4.35 12.77 -11.46
N ILE A 214 -3.07 13.06 -11.16
CA ILE A 214 -1.92 12.56 -11.95
C ILE A 214 -1.89 11.02 -11.90
N HIS A 215 -2.24 10.46 -10.75
CA HIS A 215 -2.25 9.02 -10.47
C HIS A 215 -0.93 8.33 -10.85
N PRO A 216 0.22 8.77 -10.29
CA PRO A 216 1.54 8.45 -10.83
C PRO A 216 1.95 7.00 -10.64
N PHE A 217 1.36 6.26 -9.71
CA PHE A 217 1.78 4.90 -9.35
C PHE A 217 0.78 3.84 -9.78
N TYR A 218 1.23 2.57 -9.86
CA TYR A 218 0.35 1.43 -10.15
C TYR A 218 -0.76 1.23 -9.10
N ASN A 219 -0.45 1.49 -7.83
CA ASN A 219 -1.35 1.33 -6.70
C ASN A 219 -0.87 2.23 -5.57
N GLY A 220 -1.67 2.43 -4.52
CA GLY A 220 -1.26 3.20 -3.34
C GLY A 220 -1.37 4.71 -3.49
N ASN A 221 -1.88 5.22 -4.63
CA ASN A 221 -2.03 6.66 -4.88
C ASN A 221 -2.85 7.37 -3.79
N GLY A 222 -4.04 6.85 -3.44
CA GLY A 222 -4.87 7.45 -2.39
C GLY A 222 -4.20 7.49 -1.01
N ARG A 223 -3.55 6.40 -0.59
CA ARG A 223 -2.80 6.33 0.68
C ARG A 223 -1.60 7.28 0.67
N THR A 224 -0.88 7.37 -0.45
CA THR A 224 0.24 8.31 -0.63
C THR A 224 -0.24 9.75 -0.60
N ALA A 225 -1.37 10.05 -1.24
CA ALA A 225 -1.96 11.39 -1.26
C ALA A 225 -2.41 11.85 0.13
N ARG A 226 -3.00 10.95 0.94
CA ARG A 226 -3.37 11.27 2.33
C ARG A 226 -2.15 11.42 3.24
N LEU A 227 -1.11 10.62 3.02
CA LEU A 227 0.15 10.79 3.74
C LEU A 227 0.82 12.14 3.37
N LEU A 228 0.79 12.52 2.09
CA LEU A 228 1.25 13.83 1.62
C LEU A 228 0.42 14.98 2.19
N MET A 229 -0.91 14.85 2.24
CA MET A 229 -1.81 15.81 2.87
C MET A 229 -1.39 16.06 4.33
N ASN A 230 -1.15 14.98 5.09
CA ASN A 230 -0.72 15.07 6.47
C ASN A 230 0.71 15.61 6.62
N PHE A 231 1.60 15.31 5.67
CA PHE A 231 2.92 15.94 5.61
C PHE A 231 2.81 17.47 5.54
N VAL A 232 1.97 17.98 4.63
CA VAL A 232 1.74 19.43 4.48
C VAL A 232 1.23 20.04 5.77
N LEU A 233 0.22 19.43 6.40
CA LEU A 233 -0.37 19.94 7.64
C LEU A 233 0.67 19.98 8.76
N MET A 234 1.40 18.89 8.97
CA MET A 234 2.45 18.81 9.99
C MET A 234 3.57 19.81 9.74
N ARG A 235 3.96 20.04 8.48
CA ARG A 235 5.00 21.01 8.14
C ARG A 235 4.58 22.45 8.40
N ARG A 236 3.27 22.73 8.34
CA ARG A 236 2.67 24.02 8.68
C ARG A 236 2.23 24.11 10.15
N GLY A 237 2.64 23.17 11.00
CA GLY A 237 2.39 23.21 12.45
C GLY A 237 1.01 22.71 12.89
N PHE A 238 0.24 22.08 12.00
CA PHE A 238 -1.09 21.53 12.31
C PHE A 238 -1.01 20.05 12.66
N GLN A 239 -1.99 19.59 13.44
CA GLN A 239 -2.16 18.16 13.70
C GLN A 239 -2.54 17.40 12.43
N PRO A 240 -2.06 16.16 12.26
CA PRO A 240 -2.48 15.33 11.14
C PRO A 240 -3.96 14.94 11.25
N ILE A 241 -4.61 14.81 10.10
CA ILE A 241 -5.98 14.35 9.96
C ILE A 241 -5.98 12.83 9.80
N ILE A 242 -6.70 12.15 10.69
CA ILE A 242 -7.11 10.75 10.50
C ILE A 242 -8.62 10.75 10.22
N LEU A 243 -8.97 10.41 8.99
CA LEU A 243 -10.37 10.31 8.56
C LEU A 243 -10.96 9.00 9.10
N PRO A 244 -12.16 9.05 9.71
CA PRO A 244 -12.85 7.84 10.15
C PRO A 244 -13.57 7.19 8.94
N GLU A 245 -13.83 5.89 8.98
CA GLU A 245 -14.34 5.14 7.80
C GLU A 245 -15.71 5.65 7.33
N GLU A 246 -16.51 6.21 8.23
CA GLU A 246 -17.83 6.79 7.94
C GLU A 246 -17.74 8.00 7.00
N LYS A 247 -16.55 8.59 6.83
CA LYS A 247 -16.29 9.71 5.91
C LYS A 247 -15.85 9.29 4.52
N ARG A 248 -15.83 7.98 4.25
CA ARG A 248 -15.39 7.42 2.97
C ARG A 248 -16.21 7.95 1.79
N ASP A 249 -17.53 7.94 1.91
CA ASP A 249 -18.41 8.31 0.79
C ASP A 249 -18.30 9.81 0.50
N GLU A 250 -18.38 10.65 1.54
CA GLU A 250 -18.17 12.11 1.45
C GLU A 250 -16.80 12.46 0.84
N TYR A 251 -15.75 11.73 1.21
CA TYR A 251 -14.41 11.90 0.62
C TYR A 251 -14.40 11.62 -0.89
N TYR A 252 -15.03 10.53 -1.34
CA TYR A 252 -15.08 10.21 -2.76
C TYR A 252 -15.98 11.17 -3.55
N GLU A 253 -17.12 11.59 -3.00
CA GLU A 253 -17.99 12.59 -3.61
C GLU A 253 -17.23 13.90 -3.87
N CYS A 254 -16.42 14.34 -2.91
CA CYS A 254 -15.57 15.51 -3.08
C CYS A 254 -14.53 15.34 -4.20
N LEU A 255 -13.92 14.15 -4.33
CA LEU A 255 -12.96 13.87 -5.40
C LEU A 255 -13.62 13.80 -6.78
N VAL A 256 -14.82 13.23 -6.86
CA VAL A 256 -15.63 13.20 -8.10
C VAL A 256 -15.99 14.63 -8.52
N ALA A 257 -16.44 15.47 -7.59
CA ALA A 257 -16.74 16.88 -7.87
C ALA A 257 -15.49 17.64 -8.39
N ALA A 258 -14.32 17.38 -7.80
CA ALA A 258 -13.06 17.99 -8.20
C ALA A 258 -12.55 17.49 -9.57
N SER A 259 -12.92 16.27 -9.96
CA SER A 259 -12.57 15.66 -11.24
C SER A 259 -13.63 15.86 -12.34
N SER A 260 -14.72 16.56 -12.03
CA SER A 260 -15.79 16.89 -12.99
C SER A 260 -15.33 17.89 -14.06
N GLU A 261 -16.14 18.09 -15.10
CA GLU A 261 -15.88 19.11 -16.14
C GLU A 261 -15.70 20.52 -15.54
N ALA A 262 -16.45 20.83 -14.48
CA ALA A 262 -16.34 22.11 -13.76
C ALA A 262 -15.06 22.23 -12.91
N LYS A 263 -14.30 21.14 -12.72
CA LYS A 263 -13.07 21.05 -11.92
C LYS A 263 -13.21 21.69 -10.53
N ASN A 264 -14.40 21.54 -9.93
CA ASN A 264 -14.74 22.23 -8.69
C ASN A 264 -14.10 21.53 -7.48
N ILE A 265 -12.88 21.93 -7.14
CA ILE A 265 -12.13 21.42 -5.98
C ILE A 265 -12.60 21.98 -4.63
N THR A 266 -13.44 23.00 -4.63
CA THR A 266 -13.91 23.69 -3.42
C THR A 266 -14.53 22.76 -2.37
N PRO A 267 -15.39 21.77 -2.72
CA PRO A 267 -15.92 20.82 -1.75
C PRO A 267 -14.81 20.05 -1.03
N PHE A 268 -13.78 19.62 -1.76
CA PHE A 268 -12.65 18.89 -1.17
C PHE A 268 -11.78 19.78 -0.27
N ILE A 269 -11.56 21.04 -0.65
CA ILE A 269 -10.89 22.03 0.21
C ILE A 269 -11.65 22.22 1.52
N ASN A 270 -12.97 22.37 1.43
CA ASN A 270 -13.83 22.56 2.60
C ASN A 270 -13.80 21.32 3.51
N PHE A 271 -13.88 20.12 2.92
CA PHE A 271 -13.80 18.85 3.63
C PHE A 271 -12.48 18.72 4.42
N VAL A 272 -11.34 18.96 3.78
CA VAL A 272 -10.02 18.89 4.44
C VAL A 272 -9.88 19.97 5.50
N SER A 273 -10.31 21.21 5.21
CA SER A 273 -10.22 22.32 6.16
C SER A 273 -11.08 22.11 7.41
N PHE A 274 -12.29 21.57 7.25
CA PHE A 274 -13.14 21.17 8.36
C PHE A 274 -12.46 20.11 9.24
N HIS A 275 -11.93 19.06 8.62
CA HIS A 275 -11.27 17.99 9.36
C HIS A 275 -9.94 18.41 10.00
N GLN A 276 -9.21 19.37 9.40
CA GLN A 276 -8.06 20.02 10.01
C GLN A 276 -8.49 20.74 11.30
N GLN A 277 -9.56 21.54 11.25
CA GLN A 277 -10.05 22.25 12.42
C GLN A 277 -10.46 21.28 13.53
N CYS A 278 -11.21 20.22 13.21
CA CYS A 278 -11.57 19.18 14.17
C CYS A 278 -10.36 18.46 14.78
N ALA A 279 -9.26 18.29 14.03
CA ALA A 279 -8.03 17.72 14.55
C ALA A 279 -7.32 18.68 15.52
N GLN A 280 -7.33 19.98 15.21
CA GLN A 280 -6.75 21.02 16.05
C GLN A 280 -7.51 21.18 17.37
N ASP A 281 -8.84 21.17 17.34
CA ASP A 281 -9.68 21.31 18.53
C ASP A 281 -9.55 20.13 19.51
N ARG A 282 -9.14 18.96 19.00
CA ARG A 282 -8.89 17.75 19.80
C ARG A 282 -7.47 17.71 20.39
N ALA A 283 -6.58 18.59 19.95
CA ALA A 283 -5.23 18.63 20.49
C ALA A 283 -5.27 19.16 21.93
N PRO A 284 -4.55 18.54 22.88
CA PRO A 284 -4.39 19.13 24.21
C PRO A 284 -3.79 20.53 24.05
N ALA A 285 -4.30 21.50 24.81
CA ALA A 285 -3.78 22.87 24.79
C ALA A 285 -2.26 22.86 24.94
N PRO A 286 -1.52 23.72 24.21
CA PRO A 286 -0.08 23.79 24.33
C PRO A 286 0.29 24.04 25.81
N ILE A 287 1.08 23.14 26.38
CA ILE A 287 1.60 23.27 27.74
C ILE A 287 2.38 24.58 27.76
N SER A 288 1.83 25.61 28.42
CA SER A 288 2.52 26.88 28.57
C SER A 288 3.88 26.62 29.25
N PRO A 289 4.98 27.20 28.77
CA PRO A 289 6.26 27.05 29.45
C PRO A 289 6.10 27.58 30.89
N PRO A 290 6.73 26.92 31.89
CA PRO A 290 6.70 27.43 33.26
C PRO A 290 7.25 28.86 33.26
N PRO A 291 6.66 29.78 34.05
CA PRO A 291 7.12 31.17 34.10
C PRO A 291 8.61 31.16 34.45
N SER A 292 9.40 31.89 33.66
CA SER A 292 10.82 32.06 33.91
C SER A 292 10.98 32.62 35.32
N SER A 293 11.61 31.84 36.20
CA SER A 293 12.02 32.31 37.50
C SER A 293 13.04 33.43 37.27
N SER A 294 12.59 34.68 37.35
CA SER A 294 13.44 35.85 37.47
C SER A 294 14.27 35.67 38.74
N SER A 295 15.52 35.28 38.57
CA SER A 295 16.52 35.35 39.64
C SER A 295 16.80 36.83 39.86
N SER A 296 16.33 37.35 40.99
CA SER A 296 16.83 38.60 41.58
C SER A 296 18.16 38.34 42.29
#